data_AF-A0A1X7GDP1-F1
#
_entry.id   AF-A0A1X7GDP1-F1
#
_cell.length_a   1.000
_cell.length_b   1.000
_cell.length_c   1.000
_cell.angle_alpha   90.00
_cell.angle_beta   90.00
_cell.angle_gamma   90.00
#
_symmetry.space_group_name_H-M   'P 1'
#
loop_
_entity.id
_entity.type
_entity.pdbx_description
1 polymer ?
#
loop_
_entity_poly.entity_id
_entity_poly.type
_entity_poly.pdbx_seq_one_letter_code
_entity_poly.pdbx_strand_id
1 'polypeptide(L)'
;MTEKSSKNGVIITTILSAVLYCLLIIFTSLSPLSDTGEHANEFGTAGMLSAIGMILAFYLVPLLLYIINVKGMTIVMAILCSMGILTHIIVIASVLLMSLGTSPFPYLIEIIATCILSFMVNFMWFFIAFRTSKEAAEMSFDS
;
A
#
# COMPACT_ATOMS: atom_id res chain seq x y z
N MET A 1 -4.67 -28.57 -3.09
CA MET A 1 -4.49 -27.87 -1.79
C MET A 1 -3.74 -26.54 -1.91
N THR A 2 -3.14 -26.21 -3.08
CA THR A 2 -2.32 -25.00 -3.33
C THR A 2 -3.12 -23.72 -3.53
N GLU A 3 -4.26 -23.76 -4.22
CA GLU A 3 -5.07 -22.57 -4.60
C GLU A 3 -5.57 -21.75 -3.39
N LYS A 4 -6.02 -22.42 -2.32
CA LYS A 4 -6.51 -21.73 -1.11
C LYS A 4 -5.39 -21.02 -0.37
N SER A 5 -4.18 -21.59 -0.37
CA SER A 5 -3.01 -21.01 0.28
C SER A 5 -2.53 -19.75 -0.46
N SER A 6 -2.54 -19.79 -1.80
CA SER A 6 -2.11 -18.69 -2.65
C SER A 6 -3.12 -17.52 -2.63
N LYS A 7 -4.43 -17.80 -2.67
CA LYS A 7 -5.49 -16.79 -2.45
C LYS A 7 -5.40 -16.11 -1.08
N ASN A 8 -5.16 -16.89 -0.02
CA ASN A 8 -4.95 -16.33 1.33
C ASN A 8 -3.72 -15.42 1.38
N GLY A 9 -2.64 -15.78 0.66
CA GLY A 9 -1.45 -14.94 0.54
C GLY A 9 -1.74 -13.56 -0.04
N VAL A 10 -2.53 -13.49 -1.12
CA VAL A 10 -2.97 -12.21 -1.72
C VAL A 10 -3.76 -11.39 -0.70
N ILE A 11 -4.71 -12.01 0.00
CA ILE A 11 -5.54 -11.33 1.02
C ILE A 11 -4.68 -10.75 2.14
N ILE A 12 -3.79 -11.57 2.73
CA ILE A 12 -2.94 -11.17 3.86
C ILE A 12 -2.00 -10.03 3.45
N THR A 13 -1.36 -10.15 2.30
CA THR A 13 -0.40 -9.13 1.84
C THR A 13 -1.10 -7.83 1.44
N THR A 14 -2.30 -7.87 0.88
CA THR A 14 -3.12 -6.67 0.65
C THR A 14 -3.52 -5.97 1.96
N ILE A 15 -3.98 -6.73 2.96
CA ILE A 15 -4.35 -6.15 4.27
C ILE A 15 -3.12 -5.53 4.93
N LEU A 16 -1.99 -6.24 4.91
CA LEU A 16 -0.74 -5.72 5.48
C LEU A 16 -0.29 -4.44 4.78
N SER A 17 -0.38 -4.38 3.45
CA SER A 17 -0.07 -3.18 2.67
C SER A 17 -1.00 -2.01 3.06
N ALA A 18 -2.30 -2.25 3.19
CA ALA A 18 -3.26 -1.23 3.61
C ALA A 18 -2.93 -0.67 5.01
N VAL A 19 -2.60 -1.54 5.97
CA VAL A 19 -2.20 -1.13 7.32
C VAL A 19 -0.94 -0.28 7.29
N LEU A 20 0.09 -0.70 6.56
CA LEU A 20 1.34 0.05 6.45
C LEU A 20 1.13 1.42 5.79
N TYR A 21 0.24 1.50 4.80
CA TYR A 21 -0.10 2.77 4.17
C TYR A 21 -0.86 3.71 5.13
N CYS A 22 -1.77 3.16 5.96
CA CYS A 22 -2.43 3.95 7.01
C CYS A 22 -1.44 4.46 8.06
N LEU A 23 -0.46 3.61 8.46
CA LEU A 23 0.62 4.02 9.35
C LEU A 23 1.47 5.13 8.73
N LEU A 24 1.77 5.04 7.43
CA LEU A 24 2.49 6.08 6.73
C LEU A 24 1.74 7.42 6.80
N ILE A 25 0.42 7.42 6.54
CA ILE A 25 -0.40 8.64 6.67
C ILE A 25 -0.23 9.23 8.07
N ILE A 26 -0.41 8.43 9.12
CA ILE A 26 -0.27 8.88 10.50
C ILE A 26 1.12 9.48 10.77
N PHE A 27 2.20 8.83 10.35
CA PHE A 27 3.55 9.35 10.57
C PHE A 27 3.83 10.62 9.78
N THR A 28 3.37 10.70 8.52
CA THR A 28 3.50 11.93 7.73
C THR A 28 2.69 13.08 8.34
N SER A 29 1.52 12.78 8.92
CA SER A 29 0.65 13.73 9.64
C SER A 29 1.23 14.25 10.95
N LEU A 30 2.10 13.47 11.60
CA LEU A 30 2.82 13.85 12.82
C LEU A 30 4.14 14.57 12.52
N SER A 31 4.63 14.49 11.29
CA SER A 31 5.88 15.07 10.86
C SER A 31 5.68 16.46 10.26
N PRO A 32 6.73 17.30 10.16
CA PRO A 32 6.66 18.60 9.50
C PRO A 32 6.24 18.58 8.03
N LEU A 33 6.11 17.39 7.41
CA LEU A 33 5.50 17.26 6.08
C LEU A 33 4.02 17.71 6.09
N SER A 34 3.33 17.64 7.23
CA SER A 34 1.97 18.17 7.39
C SER A 34 1.86 19.67 7.19
N ASP A 35 2.97 20.40 7.18
CA ASP A 35 2.96 21.87 7.11
C ASP A 35 3.32 22.36 5.69
N THR A 36 3.61 21.43 4.77
CA THR A 36 4.15 21.74 3.44
C THR A 36 3.10 22.00 2.36
N GLY A 37 1.80 22.06 2.71
CA GLY A 37 0.74 22.36 1.75
C GLY A 37 -0.59 22.79 2.40
N GLU A 38 -1.38 23.58 1.66
CA GLU A 38 -2.69 24.12 2.08
C GLU A 38 -3.74 23.03 2.42
N HIS A 39 -3.50 21.79 1.98
CA HIS A 39 -4.32 20.61 2.23
C HIS A 39 -3.53 19.45 2.84
N ALA A 40 -2.43 19.74 3.51
CA ALA A 40 -1.63 18.70 4.11
C ALA A 40 -2.38 18.05 5.29
N ASN A 41 -2.24 16.73 5.40
CA ASN A 41 -3.03 15.93 6.33
C ASN A 41 -2.50 16.10 7.76
N GLU A 42 -2.84 17.19 8.45
CA GLU A 42 -2.46 17.37 9.86
C GLU A 42 -3.07 16.29 10.76
N PHE A 43 -2.32 15.90 11.79
CA PHE A 43 -2.77 14.86 12.72
C PHE A 43 -4.09 15.24 13.42
N GLY A 44 -5.03 14.30 13.46
CA GLY A 44 -6.33 14.48 14.13
C GLY A 44 -7.34 15.31 13.33
N THR A 45 -7.00 15.76 12.12
CA THR A 45 -7.94 16.49 11.26
C THR A 45 -8.87 15.57 10.46
N ALA A 46 -9.98 16.14 9.99
CA ALA A 46 -10.87 15.49 9.03
C ALA A 46 -10.12 15.12 7.73
N GLY A 47 -9.11 15.90 7.34
CA GLY A 47 -8.23 15.62 6.20
C GLY A 47 -7.52 14.28 6.36
N MET A 48 -6.80 14.08 7.47
CA MET A 48 -6.12 12.82 7.78
C MET A 48 -7.08 11.62 7.79
N LEU A 49 -8.22 11.75 8.46
CA LEU A 49 -9.21 10.66 8.51
C LEU A 49 -9.80 10.35 7.12
N SER A 50 -10.04 11.37 6.30
CA SER A 50 -10.51 11.17 4.92
C SER A 50 -9.47 10.47 4.06
N ALA A 51 -8.18 10.79 4.23
CA ALA A 51 -7.08 10.14 3.54
C ALA A 51 -6.98 8.65 3.92
N ILE A 52 -7.08 8.33 5.22
CA ILE A 52 -7.12 6.94 5.70
C ILE A 52 -8.33 6.21 5.11
N GLY A 53 -9.52 6.81 5.17
CA GLY A 53 -10.74 6.23 4.62
C GLY A 53 -10.64 5.96 3.11
N MET A 54 -10.06 6.89 2.35
CA MET A 54 -9.84 6.74 0.91
C MET A 54 -8.86 5.61 0.59
N ILE A 55 -7.75 5.52 1.31
CA ILE A 55 -6.80 4.41 1.15
C ILE A 55 -7.46 3.08 1.49
N LEU A 56 -8.18 2.99 2.61
CA LEU A 56 -8.92 1.78 2.96
C LEU A 56 -9.94 1.41 1.89
N ALA A 57 -10.65 2.37 1.30
CA ALA A 57 -11.57 2.09 0.20
C ALA A 57 -10.84 1.53 -1.03
N PHE A 58 -9.71 2.12 -1.43
CA PHE A 58 -8.90 1.63 -2.55
C PHE A 58 -8.30 0.25 -2.31
N TYR A 59 -8.02 -0.15 -1.07
CA TYR A 59 -7.52 -1.49 -0.77
C TYR A 59 -8.66 -2.51 -0.60
N LEU A 60 -9.69 -2.17 0.17
CA LEU A 60 -10.74 -3.12 0.56
C LEU A 60 -11.74 -3.38 -0.57
N VAL A 61 -12.14 -2.38 -1.36
CA VAL A 61 -13.12 -2.59 -2.43
C VAL A 61 -12.59 -3.57 -3.48
N PRO A 62 -11.40 -3.38 -4.08
CA PRO A 62 -10.84 -4.35 -5.02
C PRO A 62 -10.57 -5.71 -4.39
N LEU A 63 -10.16 -5.75 -3.11
CA LEU A 63 -9.94 -7.00 -2.40
C LEU A 63 -11.24 -7.80 -2.23
N LEU A 64 -12.35 -7.16 -1.86
CA LEU A 64 -13.65 -7.80 -1.76
C LEU A 64 -14.10 -8.36 -3.12
N LEU A 65 -13.93 -7.58 -4.19
CA LEU A 65 -14.22 -8.02 -5.56
C LEU A 65 -13.33 -9.20 -6.00
N TYR A 66 -12.06 -9.20 -5.60
CA TYR A 66 -11.14 -10.32 -5.81
C TYR A 66 -11.60 -11.58 -5.05
N ILE A 67 -12.05 -11.44 -3.80
CA ILE A 67 -12.52 -12.57 -2.98
C ILE A 67 -13.73 -13.26 -3.62
N ILE A 68 -14.67 -12.50 -4.18
CA ILE A 68 -15.83 -13.04 -4.91
C ILE A 68 -15.51 -13.45 -6.37
N ASN A 69 -14.22 -13.48 -6.75
CA ASN A 69 -13.70 -13.91 -8.05
C ASN A 69 -14.17 -13.08 -9.26
N VAL A 70 -14.35 -11.76 -9.09
CA VAL A 70 -14.58 -10.87 -10.25
C VAL A 70 -13.36 -10.89 -11.16
N LYS A 71 -13.59 -11.16 -12.45
CA LYS A 71 -12.53 -11.26 -13.47
C LYS A 71 -11.75 -9.95 -13.56
N GLY A 72 -10.42 -10.06 -13.66
CA GLY A 72 -9.53 -8.92 -13.83
C GLY A 72 -9.18 -8.14 -12.55
N MET A 73 -9.71 -8.51 -11.36
CA MET A 73 -9.38 -7.80 -10.12
C MET A 73 -7.92 -7.90 -9.71
N THR A 74 -7.24 -9.00 -10.04
CA THR A 74 -5.79 -9.09 -9.86
C THR A 74 -5.04 -7.99 -10.61
N ILE A 75 -5.50 -7.60 -11.80
CA ILE A 75 -4.87 -6.52 -12.59
C ILE A 75 -5.15 -5.16 -11.96
N VAL A 76 -6.40 -4.91 -11.56
CA VAL A 76 -6.77 -3.66 -10.85
C VAL A 76 -5.93 -3.49 -9.58
N MET A 77 -5.82 -4.54 -8.77
CA MET A 77 -5.00 -4.52 -7.56
C MET A 77 -3.50 -4.36 -7.87
N ALA A 78 -3.00 -4.92 -8.97
CA ALA A 78 -1.61 -4.72 -9.40
C ALA A 78 -1.31 -3.27 -9.76
N ILE A 79 -2.25 -2.59 -10.44
CA ILE A 79 -2.15 -1.15 -10.74
C ILE A 79 -2.08 -0.35 -9.44
N LEU A 80 -2.97 -0.64 -8.48
CA LEU A 80 -3.01 0.04 -7.20
C LEU A 80 -1.74 -0.21 -6.36
N CYS A 81 -1.23 -1.44 -6.34
CA CYS A 81 0.05 -1.74 -5.69
C CYS A 81 1.22 -0.98 -6.35
N SER A 82 1.20 -0.83 -7.68
CA SER A 82 2.23 -0.07 -8.41
C SER A 82 2.18 1.42 -8.04
N MET A 83 0.99 2.00 -7.96
CA MET A 83 0.79 3.38 -7.48
C MET A 83 1.25 3.53 -6.03
N GLY A 84 0.98 2.53 -5.18
CA GLY A 84 1.46 2.50 -3.80
C GLY A 84 2.97 2.56 -3.71
N ILE A 85 3.67 1.68 -4.45
CA ILE A 85 5.13 1.68 -4.57
C ILE A 85 5.66 3.05 -5.00
N LEU A 86 5.08 3.63 -6.06
CA LEU A 86 5.48 4.95 -6.55
C LEU A 86 5.32 6.01 -5.46
N THR A 87 4.21 5.97 -4.71
CA THR A 87 3.98 6.91 -3.62
C THR A 87 5.05 6.78 -2.53
N HIS A 88 5.39 5.56 -2.10
CA HIS A 88 6.44 5.35 -1.10
C HIS A 88 7.80 5.87 -1.56
N ILE A 89 8.15 5.70 -2.83
CA ILE A 89 9.38 6.27 -3.42
C ILE A 89 9.35 7.79 -3.36
N ILE A 90 8.23 8.41 -3.75
CA ILE A 90 8.07 9.87 -3.71
C ILE A 90 8.21 10.37 -2.26
N VAL A 91 7.55 9.74 -1.29
CA VAL A 91 7.64 10.15 0.12
C VAL A 91 9.08 10.03 0.63
N ILE A 92 9.81 8.94 0.32
CA ILE A 92 11.23 8.82 0.68
C ILE A 92 12.02 9.98 0.08
N ALA A 93 11.84 10.28 -1.21
CA ALA A 93 12.54 11.37 -1.88
C ALA A 93 12.22 12.73 -1.24
N SER A 94 10.95 13.02 -0.95
CA SER A 94 10.52 14.25 -0.29
C SER A 94 11.16 14.43 1.08
N VAL A 95 11.14 13.38 1.92
CA VAL A 95 11.74 13.40 3.25
C VAL A 95 13.25 13.63 3.18
N LEU A 96 13.95 12.94 2.27
CA LEU A 96 15.39 13.12 2.08
C LEU A 96 15.73 14.54 1.61
N LEU A 97 14.98 15.10 0.66
CA LEU A 97 15.19 16.47 0.19
C LEU A 97 15.00 17.50 1.30
N MET A 98 13.95 17.35 2.14
CA MET A 98 13.72 18.23 3.29
C MET A 98 14.83 18.14 4.34
N SER A 99 15.44 16.96 4.50
CA SER A 99 16.53 16.73 5.45
C SER A 99 17.88 17.36 5.03
N LEU A 100 18.07 17.72 3.76
CA LEU A 100 19.32 18.33 3.29
C LEU A 100 19.52 19.78 3.78
N GLY A 101 18.44 20.45 4.20
CA GLY A 101 18.47 21.85 4.66
C GLY A 101 18.15 22.04 6.15
N THR A 102 17.85 20.96 6.89
CA THR A 102 17.37 21.02 8.28
C THR A 102 17.95 19.87 9.11
N SER A 103 17.96 20.02 10.44
CA SER A 103 18.27 18.89 11.32
C SER A 103 17.23 17.78 11.15
N PRO A 104 17.64 16.50 11.08
CA PRO A 104 16.71 15.39 10.88
C PRO A 104 15.62 15.39 11.97
N PHE A 105 14.37 15.32 11.54
CA PHE A 105 13.22 15.29 12.44
C PHE A 105 13.11 13.92 13.11
N PRO A 106 12.56 13.85 14.35
CA PRO A 106 12.42 12.59 15.07
C PRO A 106 11.61 11.53 14.30
N TYR A 107 10.71 11.95 13.40
CA TYR A 107 9.81 11.07 12.62
C TYR A 107 10.42 10.50 11.33
N LEU A 108 11.63 10.92 10.96
CA LEU A 108 12.24 10.57 9.67
C LEU A 108 12.52 9.07 9.54
N ILE A 109 12.95 8.45 10.64
CA ILE A 109 13.29 7.02 10.67
C ILE A 109 12.01 6.17 10.51
N GLU A 110 10.94 6.53 11.19
CA GLU A 110 9.65 5.84 11.16
C GLU A 110 9.03 5.91 9.77
N ILE A 111 9.07 7.08 9.12
CA ILE A 111 8.55 7.25 7.76
C ILE A 111 9.36 6.41 6.77
N ILE A 112 10.69 6.49 6.80
CA ILE A 112 11.55 5.71 5.89
C ILE A 112 11.38 4.21 6.13
N ALA A 113 11.40 3.76 7.39
CA ALA A 113 11.20 2.35 7.73
C ALA A 113 9.85 1.84 7.22
N THR A 114 8.77 2.61 7.43
CA THR A 114 7.43 2.26 6.97
C THR A 114 7.36 2.21 5.44
N CYS A 115 7.99 3.14 4.71
CA CYS A 115 8.06 3.11 3.26
C CYS A 115 8.83 1.89 2.73
N ILE A 116 9.96 1.52 3.35
CA ILE A 116 10.73 0.33 2.96
C ILE A 116 9.91 -0.95 3.20
N LEU A 117 9.29 -1.08 4.38
CA LEU A 117 8.42 -2.20 4.69
C LEU A 117 7.25 -2.30 3.70
N SER A 118 6.62 -1.17 3.39
CA SER A 118 5.51 -1.11 2.42
C SER A 118 5.97 -1.50 1.02
N PHE A 119 7.15 -1.03 0.59
CA PHE A 119 7.74 -1.43 -0.67
C PHE A 119 7.93 -2.94 -0.75
N MET A 120 8.51 -3.55 0.29
CA MET A 120 8.72 -5.00 0.34
C MET A 120 7.40 -5.78 0.27
N VAL A 121 6.39 -5.37 1.03
CA VAL A 121 5.07 -6.03 1.04
C VAL A 121 4.39 -5.92 -0.32
N ASN A 122 4.37 -4.72 -0.92
CA ASN A 122 3.79 -4.54 -2.26
C ASN A 122 4.58 -5.31 -3.33
N PHE A 123 5.92 -5.37 -3.22
CA PHE A 123 6.73 -6.17 -4.13
C PHE A 123 6.43 -7.67 -4.01
N MET A 124 6.37 -8.20 -2.78
CA MET A 124 5.99 -9.60 -2.51
C MET A 124 4.59 -9.92 -3.03
N TRP A 125 3.66 -8.97 -2.95
CA TRP A 125 2.30 -9.12 -3.45
C TRP A 125 2.27 -9.52 -4.93
N PHE A 126 3.11 -8.92 -5.80
CA PHE A 126 3.17 -9.28 -7.22
C PHE A 126 3.51 -10.77 -7.43
N PHE A 127 4.54 -11.27 -6.74
CA PHE A 127 4.93 -12.68 -6.87
C PHE A 127 3.81 -13.62 -6.41
N ILE A 128 3.10 -13.27 -5.34
CA ILE A 128 2.01 -14.09 -4.81
C ILE A 128 0.80 -14.05 -5.75
N ALA A 129 0.37 -12.85 -6.17
CA ALA A 129 -0.81 -12.62 -6.99
C ALA A 129 -0.70 -13.25 -8.39
N PHE A 130 0.45 -13.10 -9.04
CA PHE A 130 0.64 -13.63 -10.40
C PHE A 130 1.00 -15.13 -10.42
N ARG A 131 1.60 -15.68 -9.35
CA ARG A 131 1.70 -17.15 -9.20
C ARG A 131 0.32 -17.79 -9.04
N THR A 132 -0.55 -17.19 -8.22
CA THR A 132 -1.94 -17.64 -8.02
C THR A 132 -2.72 -17.65 -9.35
N SER A 133 -2.56 -16.60 -10.16
CA SER A 133 -3.27 -16.48 -11.43
C SER A 133 -2.83 -17.53 -12.47
N LYS A 134 -1.55 -17.90 -12.46
CA LYS A 134 -1.02 -18.97 -13.33
C LYS A 134 -1.59 -20.34 -12.97
N GLU A 135 -1.58 -20.69 -11.69
CA GLU A 135 -2.14 -21.97 -11.20
C GLU A 135 -3.63 -22.10 -11.56
N ALA A 136 -4.41 -21.02 -11.39
CA ALA A 136 -5.83 -21.02 -11.74
C ALA A 136 -6.09 -21.19 -13.25
N ALA A 137 -5.22 -20.62 -14.11
CA ALA A 137 -5.35 -20.77 -15.56
C ALA A 137 -5.06 -22.20 -16.02
N GLU A 138 -4.00 -22.84 -15.52
CA GLU A 138 -3.62 -24.21 -15.89
C GLU A 138 -4.74 -25.21 -15.59
N MET A 139 -5.41 -25.11 -14.45
CA MET A 139 -6.53 -26.02 -14.10
C MET A 139 -7.76 -25.88 -15.02
N SER A 140 -7.97 -24.72 -15.67
CA SER A 140 -9.11 -24.50 -16.57
C SER A 140 -8.93 -25.09 -17.97
N PHE A 141 -7.69 -25.44 -18.34
CA PHE A 141 -7.39 -26.11 -19.61
C PHE A 141 -7.44 -27.64 -19.49
N ASP A 142 -7.34 -28.18 -18.27
CA ASP A 142 -7.38 -29.62 -17.98
C ASP A 142 -8.80 -30.15 -17.67
N SER A 143 -9.84 -29.29 -17.71
CA SER A 143 -11.25 -29.61 -17.42
C SER A 143 -12.15 -29.51 -18.65
#